data_AF-A0A8S3ABF8-F1
#
_entry.id   AF-A0A8S3ABF8-F1
#
_cell.length_a   1.000
_cell.length_b   1.000
_cell.length_c   1.000
_cell.angle_alpha   90.00
_cell.angle_beta   90.00
_cell.angle_gamma   90.00
#
_symmetry.space_group_name_H-M   'P 1'
#
loop_
_entity.id
_entity.type
_entity.pdbx_description
1 polymer ?
#
loop_
_entity_poly.entity_id
_entity_poly.type
_entity_poly.pdbx_seq_one_letter_code
_entity_poly.pdbx_strand_id
1 'polypeptide(L)'
;TLINNVNKYFQCLNATIDPSVQPSPFDAVELITYILKDSNQPVDILVLGTFTNIAEAIIRDRTIVSKIGTLYFSSGSDLQRRRIKEFLLPQIFDASGILVDDVSPNVWIDILAAQRVFAAGIRHIVIMP
;
A
#
# COMPACT_ATOMS: atom_id res chain seq x y z
N THR A 1 -4.95 6.16 -24.18
CA THR A 1 -4.72 5.07 -25.16
C THR A 1 -3.37 4.37 -24.99
N LEU A 2 -2.76 4.30 -23.79
CA LEU A 2 -1.41 3.69 -23.65
C LEU A 2 -1.25 2.68 -22.49
N ILE A 3 -2.30 2.38 -21.71
CA ILE A 3 -2.19 1.43 -20.58
C ILE A 3 -2.55 -0.01 -21.00
N ASN A 4 -3.25 -0.20 -22.13
CA ASN A 4 -3.80 -1.52 -22.49
C ASN A 4 -2.81 -2.48 -23.19
N ASN A 5 -1.60 -2.05 -23.56
CA ASN A 5 -0.74 -2.84 -24.45
C ASN A 5 0.51 -3.47 -23.80
N VAL A 6 0.71 -3.34 -22.48
CA VAL A 6 1.97 -3.79 -21.86
C VAL A 6 1.82 -5.01 -20.94
N ASN A 7 0.62 -5.40 -20.52
CA ASN A 7 0.48 -6.56 -19.65
C ASN A 7 -0.85 -7.30 -19.81
N LYS A 8 -0.83 -8.49 -20.41
CA LYS A 8 -2.03 -9.35 -20.59
C LYS A 8 -2.66 -9.79 -19.26
N TYR A 9 -1.95 -9.61 -18.14
CA TYR A 9 -2.37 -10.04 -16.80
C TYR A 9 -3.06 -8.94 -15.98
N PHE A 10 -3.10 -7.68 -16.46
CA PHE A 10 -3.73 -6.55 -15.78
C PHE A 10 -4.80 -5.89 -16.67
N GLN A 11 -5.70 -6.70 -17.23
CA GLN A 11 -6.88 -6.17 -17.90
C GLN A 11 -7.96 -5.93 -16.84
N CYS A 12 -8.18 -4.67 -16.47
CA CYS A 12 -9.47 -4.27 -15.87
C CYS A 12 -10.54 -4.41 -16.96
N LEU A 13 -11.02 -5.63 -17.18
CA LEU A 13 -12.14 -5.91 -18.08
C LEU A 13 -13.40 -5.26 -17.48
N ASN A 14 -13.80 -4.14 -18.10
CA ASN A 14 -15.08 -3.47 -17.92
C ASN A 14 -15.31 -2.73 -16.58
N ALA A 15 -14.30 -2.03 -16.07
CA ALA A 15 -14.57 -0.96 -15.11
C ALA A 15 -15.17 0.24 -15.86
N THR A 16 -16.49 0.36 -15.88
CA THR A 16 -17.15 1.59 -16.34
C THR A 16 -16.91 2.65 -15.27
N ILE A 17 -15.87 3.48 -15.47
CA ILE A 17 -15.69 4.69 -14.68
C ILE A 17 -16.85 5.60 -15.06
N ASP A 18 -17.66 6.01 -14.07
CA ASP A 18 -18.70 7.01 -14.30
C ASP A 18 -18.05 8.25 -14.94
N PRO A 19 -18.47 8.65 -16.16
CA PRO A 19 -17.85 9.74 -16.89
C PRO A 19 -17.97 11.10 -16.18
N SER A 20 -18.82 11.21 -15.14
CA SER A 20 -18.90 12.38 -14.27
C SER A 20 -17.78 12.44 -13.22
N VAL A 21 -17.06 11.35 -12.98
CA VAL A 21 -15.91 11.32 -12.07
C VAL A 21 -14.73 12.02 -12.72
N GLN A 22 -14.53 13.26 -12.29
CA GLN A 22 -13.33 14.02 -12.63
C GLN A 22 -12.16 13.55 -11.74
N PRO A 23 -10.96 13.35 -12.30
CA PRO A 23 -9.77 13.12 -11.50
C PRO A 23 -9.55 14.26 -10.51
N SER A 24 -9.04 13.94 -9.32
CA SER A 24 -8.57 14.97 -8.40
C SER A 24 -7.47 15.82 -9.07
N PRO A 25 -7.43 17.14 -8.83
CA PRO A 25 -6.32 17.98 -9.28
C PRO A 25 -5.04 17.73 -8.49
N PHE A 26 -5.12 17.08 -7.33
CA PHE A 26 -3.98 16.70 -6.50
C PHE A 26 -3.35 15.40 -6.97
N ASP A 27 -2.02 15.30 -6.84
CA ASP A 27 -1.37 13.99 -6.94
C ASP A 27 -1.82 13.08 -5.77
N ALA A 28 -1.61 11.77 -5.91
CA ALA A 28 -2.10 10.81 -4.92
C ALA A 28 -1.51 11.05 -3.52
N VAL A 29 -0.26 11.50 -3.41
CA VAL A 29 0.43 11.77 -2.15
C VAL A 29 -0.18 12.99 -1.47
N GLU A 30 -0.40 14.06 -2.24
CA GLU A 30 -1.06 15.27 -1.77
C GLU A 30 -2.49 14.99 -1.31
N LEU A 31 -3.24 14.22 -2.10
CA LEU A 31 -4.62 13.87 -1.77
C LEU A 31 -4.72 13.04 -0.49
N ILE A 32 -3.86 12.02 -0.32
CA ILE A 32 -3.80 11.21 0.92
C ILE A 32 -3.49 12.12 2.11
N THR A 33 -2.50 12.99 1.98
CA THR A 33 -2.08 13.91 3.05
C THR A 33 -3.21 14.86 3.43
N TYR A 34 -3.89 15.45 2.43
CA TYR A 34 -5.02 16.34 2.63
C TYR A 34 -6.17 15.65 3.37
N ILE A 35 -6.62 14.49 2.89
CA ILE A 35 -7.73 13.73 3.51
C ILE A 35 -7.41 13.38 4.96
N LEU A 36 -6.19 12.91 5.24
CA LEU A 36 -5.79 12.52 6.60
C LEU A 36 -5.73 13.72 7.55
N LYS A 37 -5.32 14.89 7.08
CA LYS A 37 -5.24 16.10 7.90
C LYS A 37 -6.59 16.76 8.13
N ASP A 38 -7.43 16.80 7.10
CA ASP A 38 -8.77 17.38 7.12
C ASP A 38 -9.74 16.53 7.96
N SER A 39 -9.49 15.22 8.04
CA SER A 39 -10.33 14.34 8.84
C SER A 39 -10.22 14.60 10.35
N ASN A 40 -11.38 14.81 10.97
CA ASN A 40 -11.54 14.91 12.42
C ASN A 40 -11.43 13.56 13.14
N GLN A 41 -11.50 12.45 12.40
CA GLN A 41 -11.35 11.10 12.92
C GLN A 41 -10.22 10.34 12.20
N PRO A 42 -9.63 9.31 12.83
CA PRO A 42 -8.70 8.45 12.12
C PRO A 42 -9.35 7.84 10.87
N VAL A 43 -8.63 7.81 9.75
CA VAL A 43 -9.10 7.28 8.47
C VAL A 43 -8.56 5.87 8.27
N ASP A 44 -9.45 4.95 7.97
CA ASP A 44 -9.08 3.60 7.53
C ASP A 44 -8.67 3.62 6.06
N ILE A 45 -7.55 2.97 5.75
CA ILE A 45 -6.96 2.96 4.40
C ILE A 45 -6.96 1.55 3.87
N LEU A 46 -7.51 1.36 2.67
CA LEU A 46 -7.44 0.10 1.93
C LEU A 46 -6.37 0.19 0.83
N VAL A 47 -5.32 -0.62 0.95
CA VAL A 47 -4.20 -0.70 0.00
C VAL A 47 -4.35 -1.97 -0.84
N LEU A 48 -4.72 -1.80 -2.11
CA LEU A 48 -4.85 -2.90 -3.09
C LEU A 48 -3.67 -2.97 -4.07
N GLY A 49 -2.79 -1.96 -4.06
CA GLY A 49 -1.58 -1.87 -4.88
C GLY A 49 -0.33 -1.74 -4.02
N THR A 50 0.73 -1.14 -4.57
CA THR A 50 1.97 -0.90 -3.81
C THR A 50 1.79 0.15 -2.72
N PHE A 51 2.73 0.16 -1.77
CA PHE A 51 2.76 1.10 -0.65
C PHE A 51 3.35 2.47 -1.00
N THR A 52 3.76 2.71 -2.24
CA THR A 52 4.57 3.86 -2.66
C THR A 52 3.94 5.20 -2.27
N ASN A 53 2.66 5.42 -2.59
CA ASN A 53 2.00 6.70 -2.34
C ASN A 53 1.85 7.01 -0.84
N ILE A 54 1.48 6.00 -0.04
CA ILE A 54 1.34 6.17 1.41
C ILE A 54 2.69 6.30 2.11
N ALA A 55 3.71 5.58 1.65
CA ALA A 55 5.07 5.73 2.15
C ALA A 55 5.59 7.14 1.90
N GLU A 56 5.43 7.65 0.68
CA GLU A 56 5.83 9.00 0.31
C GLU A 56 5.06 10.07 1.09
N ALA A 57 3.75 9.88 1.31
CA ALA A 57 2.97 10.78 2.15
C ALA A 57 3.50 10.85 3.58
N ILE A 58 3.84 9.71 4.17
CA ILE A 58 4.41 9.62 5.52
C ILE A 58 5.81 10.26 5.58
N ILE A 59 6.63 10.12 4.52
CA ILE A 59 7.94 10.78 4.44
C ILE A 59 7.77 12.30 4.45
N ARG A 60 6.83 12.82 3.65
CA ARG A 60 6.58 14.27 3.54
C ARG A 60 6.00 14.87 4.82
N ASP A 61 5.06 14.19 5.46
CA ASP A 61 4.45 14.66 6.71
C ASP A 61 4.19 13.48 7.66
N ARG A 62 5.15 13.24 8.57
CA ARG A 62 5.00 12.15 9.56
C ARG A 62 3.82 12.32 10.51
N THR A 63 3.26 13.52 10.66
CA THR A 63 2.15 13.74 11.60
C THR A 63 0.89 12.98 11.18
N ILE A 64 0.74 12.68 9.89
CA ILE A 64 -0.40 11.95 9.34
C ILE A 64 -0.49 10.50 9.83
N VAL A 65 0.61 9.91 10.32
CA VAL A 65 0.59 8.53 10.86
C VAL A 65 -0.43 8.41 12.00
N SER A 66 -0.53 9.43 12.85
CA SER A 66 -1.49 9.46 13.97
C SER A 66 -2.96 9.53 13.51
N LYS A 67 -3.19 9.96 12.26
CA LYS A 67 -4.49 10.08 11.61
C LYS A 67 -4.89 8.81 10.85
N ILE A 68 -4.01 7.82 10.74
CA ILE A 68 -4.36 6.52 10.17
C ILE A 68 -5.01 5.67 11.26
N GLY A 69 -6.22 5.18 10.98
CA GLY A 69 -6.95 4.24 11.83
C GLY A 69 -6.38 2.83 11.65
N THR A 70 -6.97 2.10 10.71
CA THR A 70 -6.54 0.77 10.27
C THR A 70 -6.05 0.82 8.83
N LEU A 71 -4.86 0.29 8.58
CA LEU A 71 -4.38 0.03 7.24
C LEU A 71 -4.68 -1.43 6.87
N TYR A 72 -5.60 -1.63 5.93
CA TYR A 72 -5.89 -2.91 5.32
C TYR A 72 -5.03 -3.07 4.07
N PHE A 73 -4.38 -4.21 3.88
CA PHE A 73 -3.72 -4.52 2.61
C PHE A 73 -4.01 -5.95 2.17
N SER A 74 -4.22 -6.15 0.86
CA SER A 74 -4.36 -7.49 0.29
C SER A 74 -2.98 -8.05 -0.06
N SER A 75 -2.63 -9.21 0.50
CA SER A 75 -1.39 -9.91 0.15
C SER A 75 -1.51 -10.66 -1.18
N GLY A 76 -2.71 -10.94 -1.67
CA GLY A 76 -2.94 -11.67 -2.92
C GLY A 76 -2.51 -13.14 -2.83
N SER A 77 -2.40 -13.66 -1.60
CA SER A 77 -2.04 -15.03 -1.31
C SER A 77 -2.64 -15.42 0.04
N ASP A 78 -3.12 -16.67 0.13
CA ASP A 78 -3.63 -17.31 1.35
C ASP A 78 -2.56 -17.51 2.44
N LEU A 79 -1.44 -16.79 2.36
CA LEU A 79 -0.30 -16.98 3.23
C LEU A 79 -0.72 -16.73 4.68
N GLN A 80 -0.84 -17.87 5.34
CA GLN A 80 -1.30 -18.11 6.68
C GLN A 80 -0.90 -16.98 7.63
N ARG A 81 -1.88 -16.59 8.46
CA ARG A 81 -1.89 -15.63 9.59
C ARG A 81 -0.69 -15.64 10.55
N ARG A 82 0.37 -16.43 10.32
CA ARG A 82 1.43 -16.73 11.29
C ARG A 82 2.74 -15.99 11.14
N ARG A 83 3.05 -15.25 10.06
CA ARG A 83 4.44 -14.77 9.87
C ARG A 83 4.64 -13.36 9.31
N ILE A 84 3.82 -12.37 9.65
CA ILE A 84 4.19 -10.96 9.36
C ILE A 84 4.66 -10.21 10.62
N LYS A 85 4.33 -10.69 11.83
CA LYS A 85 4.91 -10.15 13.08
C LYS A 85 6.42 -10.39 13.23
N GLU A 86 6.99 -11.37 12.53
CA GLU A 86 8.44 -11.67 12.54
C GLU A 86 9.20 -11.14 11.30
N PHE A 87 8.49 -10.62 10.28
CA PHE A 87 9.08 -10.36 8.96
C PHE A 87 9.45 -8.90 8.68
N LEU A 88 9.42 -8.05 9.69
CA LEU A 88 9.91 -6.69 9.57
C LEU A 88 11.43 -6.69 9.75
N LEU A 89 12.11 -6.83 8.62
CA LEU A 89 13.39 -6.21 8.24
C LEU A 89 14.65 -7.09 8.07
N PRO A 90 14.78 -8.35 8.55
CA PRO A 90 15.91 -9.19 8.14
C PRO A 90 15.57 -10.47 7.34
N GLN A 91 14.31 -10.77 7.02
CA GLN A 91 13.96 -12.06 6.39
C GLN A 91 13.19 -11.99 5.07
N ILE A 92 12.89 -10.80 4.53
CA ILE A 92 12.39 -10.69 3.14
C ILE A 92 13.45 -11.23 2.17
N PHE A 93 14.72 -11.15 2.59
CA PHE A 93 15.83 -11.81 1.96
C PHE A 93 16.36 -12.89 2.91
N ASP A 94 16.73 -14.05 2.38
CA ASP A 94 17.47 -15.05 3.15
C ASP A 94 18.88 -14.54 3.49
N ALA A 95 19.65 -15.34 4.23
CA ALA A 95 21.02 -14.99 4.62
C ALA A 95 21.97 -14.75 3.43
N SER A 96 21.55 -15.07 2.20
CA SER A 96 22.29 -14.82 0.96
C SER A 96 21.83 -13.58 0.19
N GLY A 97 20.80 -12.88 0.68
CA GLY A 97 20.25 -11.71 0.00
C GLY A 97 19.23 -12.04 -1.09
N ILE A 98 18.72 -13.28 -1.15
CA ILE A 98 17.70 -13.72 -2.10
C ILE A 98 16.32 -13.55 -1.49
N LEU A 99 15.36 -13.01 -2.23
CA LEU A 99 13.98 -12.84 -1.77
C LEU A 99 13.36 -14.19 -1.39
N VAL A 100 12.70 -14.27 -0.23
CA VAL A 100 11.85 -15.42 0.08
C VAL A 100 10.66 -15.47 -0.88
N ASP A 101 10.38 -16.65 -1.46
CA ASP A 101 9.44 -16.87 -2.57
C ASP A 101 7.96 -16.48 -2.31
N ASP A 102 7.63 -16.00 -1.10
CA ASP A 102 6.27 -15.82 -0.59
C ASP A 102 5.86 -14.35 -0.33
N VAL A 103 6.55 -13.39 -0.96
CA VAL A 103 6.22 -11.96 -0.80
C VAL A 103 5.08 -11.55 -1.72
N SER A 104 4.06 -10.88 -1.18
CA SER A 104 2.97 -10.29 -1.97
C SER A 104 3.53 -9.47 -3.14
N PRO A 105 3.01 -9.60 -4.38
CA PRO A 105 3.49 -8.81 -5.51
C PRO A 105 3.51 -7.30 -5.24
N ASN A 106 2.52 -6.79 -4.49
CA ASN A 106 2.43 -5.39 -4.09
C ASN A 106 3.55 -4.93 -3.16
N VAL A 107 4.09 -5.83 -2.34
CA VAL A 107 5.26 -5.58 -1.49
C VAL A 107 6.54 -5.71 -2.32
N TRP A 108 6.62 -6.71 -3.19
CA TRP A 108 7.80 -6.95 -4.02
C TRP A 108 8.11 -5.79 -4.98
N ILE A 109 7.08 -5.20 -5.59
CA ILE A 109 7.25 -4.09 -6.54
C ILE A 109 7.92 -2.87 -5.87
N ASP A 110 7.65 -2.61 -4.58
CA ASP A 110 8.28 -1.52 -3.84
C ASP A 110 8.52 -1.88 -2.36
N ILE A 111 9.56 -2.68 -2.15
CA ILE A 111 9.94 -3.19 -0.83
C ILE A 111 10.30 -2.04 0.13
N LEU A 112 10.97 -1.00 -0.36
CA LEU A 112 11.39 0.12 0.49
C LEU A 112 10.19 0.93 0.97
N ALA A 113 9.18 1.15 0.13
CA ALA A 113 7.93 1.77 0.57
C ALA A 113 7.21 0.90 1.62
N ALA A 114 7.10 -0.40 1.40
CA ALA A 114 6.48 -1.32 2.35
C ALA A 114 7.19 -1.28 3.71
N GLN A 115 8.53 -1.38 3.72
CA GLN A 115 9.34 -1.26 4.94
C GLN A 115 9.07 0.04 5.69
N ARG A 116 9.00 1.17 4.99
CA ARG A 116 8.73 2.47 5.60
C ARG A 116 7.34 2.53 6.24
N VAL A 117 6.31 2.02 5.55
CA VAL A 117 4.94 1.99 6.08
C VAL A 117 4.85 1.12 7.33
N PHE A 118 5.45 -0.08 7.31
CA PHE A 118 5.46 -0.96 8.47
C PHE A 118 6.26 -0.39 9.65
N ALA A 119 7.34 0.33 9.37
CA ALA A 119 8.14 1.02 10.39
C ALA A 119 7.57 2.39 10.82
N ALA A 120 6.46 2.85 10.20
CA ALA A 120 5.94 4.19 10.43
C ALA A 120 5.30 4.38 11.81
N GLY A 121 4.92 3.29 12.49
CA GLY A 121 4.20 3.33 13.76
C GLY A 121 2.67 3.39 13.59
N ILE A 122 2.14 2.89 12.47
CA ILE A 122 0.70 2.72 12.27
C ILE A 122 0.18 1.69 13.28
N ARG A 123 -0.87 2.07 14.03
CA ARG A 123 -1.36 1.30 15.18
C ARG A 123 -1.97 -0.05 14.79
N HIS A 124 -2.73 -0.07 13.71
CA HIS A 124 -3.45 -1.25 13.26
C HIS A 124 -3.17 -1.51 11.78
N ILE A 125 -2.59 -2.67 11.50
CA ILE A 125 -2.38 -3.16 10.14
C ILE A 125 -3.04 -4.52 10.03
N VAL A 126 -3.95 -4.66 9.07
CA VAL A 126 -4.71 -5.87 8.80
C VAL A 126 -4.34 -6.37 7.41
N ILE A 127 -4.05 -7.66 7.34
CA ILE A 127 -3.61 -8.33 6.13
C ILE A 127 -4.75 -9.21 5.68
N MET A 128 -5.22 -8.95 4.46
CA MET A 128 -6.30 -9.69 3.84
C MET A 128 -5.68 -10.67 2.83
N PRO A 129 -6.11 -11.93 2.81
CA PRO A 129 -5.65 -12.90 1.80
C PRO A 129 -5.93 -12.40 0.38
#